data_AF-A0A3D3VQW9-F1
#
_entry.id   AF-A0A3D3VQW9-F1
#
_cell.length_a   1.000
_cell.length_b   1.000
_cell.length_c   1.000
_cell.angle_alpha   90.00
_cell.angle_beta   90.00
_cell.angle_gamma   90.00
#
_symmetry.space_group_name_H-M   'P 1'
#
loop_
_entity.id
_entity.type
_entity.pdbx_description
1 polymer ?
#
loop_
_entity_poly.entity_id
_entity_poly.type
_entity_poly.pdbx_seq_one_letter_code
_entity_poly.pdbx_strand_id
1 'polypeptide(L)'
;MSEGHLLDSLAAKLVKHPKRIVFPEGTNAKVVRAASRYAQMRMGPVVLLGQPDLIRRQAKTQKVDLNRVMLLDPVEGQDRQMFKDFLRSEAGGSKLKLSQIDDTLSDPIVYGTLMLR
;
A
#
# COMPACT_ATOMS: atom_id res chain seq x y z
N MET A 1 17.13 -25.13 15.51
CA MET A 1 16.09 -25.55 14.55
C MET A 1 15.46 -24.27 14.01
N SER A 2 15.60 -24.03 12.70
CA SER A 2 15.87 -22.69 12.15
C SER A 2 14.63 -21.92 11.69
N GLU A 3 14.60 -20.63 12.02
CA GLU A 3 13.62 -19.61 11.62
C GLU A 3 13.33 -19.58 10.10
N GLY A 4 14.31 -19.96 9.28
CA GLY A 4 14.17 -19.99 7.81
C GLY A 4 13.06 -20.93 7.33
N HIS A 5 12.85 -22.06 8.01
CA HIS A 5 11.88 -23.07 7.56
C HIS A 5 10.42 -22.60 7.71
N LEU A 6 10.14 -21.68 8.64
CA LEU A 6 8.82 -21.10 8.83
C LEU A 6 8.49 -20.09 7.73
N LEU A 7 9.40 -19.15 7.48
CA LEU A 7 9.20 -18.09 6.47
C LEU A 7 9.02 -18.68 5.07
N ASP A 8 9.79 -19.71 4.72
CA ASP A 8 9.66 -20.40 3.43
C ASP A 8 8.29 -21.08 3.30
N SER A 9 7.80 -21.70 4.39
CA SER A 9 6.47 -22.32 4.40
C SER A 9 5.34 -21.29 4.24
N LEU A 10 5.48 -20.09 4.82
CA LEU A 10 4.51 -19.01 4.69
C LEU A 10 4.54 -18.42 3.27
N ALA A 11 5.73 -18.22 2.70
CA ALA A 11 5.89 -17.76 1.33
C ALA A 11 5.24 -18.75 0.34
N ALA A 12 5.45 -20.06 0.52
CA ALA A 12 4.81 -21.09 -0.29
C ALA A 12 3.28 -21.06 -0.19
N LYS A 13 2.73 -20.80 1.00
CA LYS A 13 1.28 -20.61 1.19
C LYS A 13 0.76 -19.37 0.48
N LEU A 14 1.49 -18.25 0.53
CA LEU A 14 1.12 -17.02 -0.18
C LEU A 14 1.14 -17.21 -1.70
N VAL A 15 2.08 -17.97 -2.26
CA VAL A 15 2.06 -18.27 -3.70
C VAL A 15 0.82 -19.07 -4.09
N LYS A 16 0.39 -20.04 -3.26
CA LYS A 16 -0.84 -20.83 -3.49
C LYS A 16 -2.13 -20.04 -3.26
N HIS A 17 -2.10 -19.13 -2.29
CA HIS A 17 -3.23 -18.30 -1.89
C HIS A 17 -2.81 -16.83 -1.81
N PRO A 18 -2.66 -16.17 -2.96
CA PRO A 18 -2.13 -14.82 -3.02
C PRO A 18 -2.93 -13.83 -2.18
N LYS A 19 -2.23 -12.94 -1.48
CA LYS A 19 -2.86 -11.89 -0.67
C LYS A 19 -2.45 -10.53 -1.20
N ARG A 20 -3.36 -9.56 -1.07
CA ARG A 20 -3.03 -8.16 -1.37
C ARG A 20 -2.30 -7.56 -0.18
N ILE A 21 -1.17 -6.90 -0.43
CA ILE A 21 -0.47 -6.09 0.57
C ILE A 21 -0.42 -4.64 0.11
N VAL A 22 -0.71 -3.73 1.04
CA VAL A 22 -0.58 -2.28 0.85
C VAL A 22 0.52 -1.80 1.79
N PHE A 23 1.53 -1.11 1.24
CA PHE A 23 2.62 -0.50 1.99
C PHE A 23 2.47 1.02 1.98
N PRO A 24 2.09 1.64 3.11
CA PRO A 24 1.96 3.09 3.23
C PRO A 24 3.28 3.85 3.05
N GLU A 25 4.42 3.26 3.45
CA GLU A 25 5.72 3.93 3.37
C GLU A 25 6.43 3.69 2.03
N GLY A 26 5.78 4.00 0.90
CA GLY A 26 6.27 3.69 -0.44
C GLY A 26 7.61 4.33 -0.83
N THR A 27 8.08 5.32 -0.09
CA THR A 27 9.41 5.95 -0.28
C THR A 27 10.50 5.38 0.62
N ASN A 28 10.16 4.46 1.54
CA ASN A 28 11.14 3.82 2.40
C ASN A 28 11.95 2.77 1.61
N ALA A 29 13.28 2.88 1.68
CA ALA A 29 14.20 2.00 0.96
C ALA A 29 13.97 0.50 1.22
N LYS A 30 13.71 0.10 2.47
CA LYS A 30 13.51 -1.31 2.84
C LYS A 30 12.17 -1.82 2.30
N VAL A 31 11.13 -1.00 2.38
CA VAL A 31 9.78 -1.31 1.90
C VAL A 31 9.76 -1.48 0.38
N VAL A 32 10.41 -0.58 -0.36
CA VAL A 32 10.52 -0.69 -1.82
C VAL A 32 11.19 -2.00 -2.25
N ARG A 33 12.27 -2.42 -1.57
CA ARG A 33 12.90 -3.72 -1.84
C ARG A 33 11.98 -4.89 -1.50
N ALA A 34 11.26 -4.82 -0.39
CA ALA A 34 10.33 -5.86 0.03
C ALA A 34 9.16 -6.02 -0.96
N ALA A 35 8.58 -4.91 -1.42
CA ALA A 35 7.50 -4.91 -2.40
C ALA A 35 7.95 -5.50 -3.74
N SER A 36 9.13 -5.12 -4.23
CA SER A 36 9.73 -5.71 -5.44
C SER A 36 9.88 -7.23 -5.31
N ARG A 37 10.47 -7.71 -4.20
CA ARG A 37 10.62 -9.15 -3.94
C ARG A 37 9.27 -9.86 -3.84
N TYR A 38 8.29 -9.24 -3.20
CA TYR A 38 6.94 -9.79 -3.07
C TYR A 38 6.28 -10.03 -4.42
N ALA A 39 6.38 -9.04 -5.32
CA ALA A 39 5.87 -9.12 -6.68
C ALA A 39 6.61 -10.18 -7.52
N GLN A 40 7.94 -10.23 -7.44
CA GLN A 40 8.77 -11.21 -8.15
C GLN A 40 8.46 -12.65 -7.73
N MET A 41 8.22 -12.87 -6.45
CA MET A 41 7.83 -14.18 -5.90
C MET A 41 6.36 -14.54 -6.19
N ARG A 42 5.59 -13.66 -6.83
CA ARG A 42 4.16 -13.87 -7.17
C ARG A 42 3.29 -14.19 -5.96
N MET A 43 3.58 -13.56 -4.82
CA MET A 43 2.84 -13.77 -3.57
C MET A 43 1.50 -13.02 -3.53
N GLY A 44 1.23 -12.16 -4.52
CA GLY A 44 -0.05 -11.47 -4.72
C GLY A 44 0.11 -10.03 -5.18
N PRO A 45 -1.01 -9.29 -5.30
CA PRO A 45 -0.98 -7.87 -5.60
C PRO A 45 -0.27 -7.09 -4.50
N VAL A 46 0.61 -6.17 -4.88
CA VAL A 46 1.29 -5.29 -3.93
C VAL A 46 1.17 -3.85 -4.37
N VAL A 47 0.88 -2.98 -3.41
CA VAL A 47 0.70 -1.54 -3.61
C VAL A 47 1.71 -0.79 -2.77
N LEU A 48 2.43 0.15 -3.37
CA LEU A 48 3.20 1.16 -2.65
C LEU A 48 2.44 2.48 -2.71
N LEU A 49 2.19 3.08 -1.55
CA LEU A 49 1.55 4.38 -1.45
C LEU A 49 2.57 5.52 -1.39
N GLY A 50 2.27 6.60 -2.09
CA GLY A 50 3.08 7.81 -2.17
C GLY A 50 3.24 8.32 -3.59
N GLN A 51 3.92 9.46 -3.75
CA GLN A 51 4.12 10.06 -5.07
C GLN A 51 4.90 9.11 -6.00
N PRO A 52 4.33 8.70 -7.15
CA PRO A 52 4.92 7.67 -8.01
C PRO A 52 6.36 7.97 -8.45
N ASP A 53 6.68 9.24 -8.72
CA ASP A 53 8.01 9.66 -9.13
C ASP A 53 9.06 9.47 -8.02
N LEU A 54 8.71 9.76 -6.76
CA LEU A 54 9.59 9.53 -5.61
C LEU A 54 9.83 8.02 -5.40
N ILE A 55 8.77 7.21 -5.53
CA ILE A 55 8.89 5.75 -5.40
C ILE A 55 9.78 5.18 -6.50
N ARG A 56 9.59 5.62 -7.77
CA ARG A 56 10.43 5.19 -8.89
C ARG A 56 11.89 5.61 -8.72
N ARG A 57 12.15 6.83 -8.24
CA ARG A 57 13.51 7.28 -7.88
C ARG A 57 14.12 6.38 -6.81
N GLN A 58 13.37 6.05 -5.77
CA GLN A 58 13.84 5.16 -4.71
C GLN A 58 14.16 3.76 -5.24
N ALA A 59 13.31 3.19 -6.10
CA ALA A 59 13.56 1.89 -6.73
C ALA A 59 14.83 1.87 -7.58
N LYS A 60 15.08 2.94 -8.36
CA LYS A 60 16.34 3.12 -9.10
C LYS A 60 17.56 3.13 -8.15
N THR A 61 17.49 3.89 -7.06
CA THR A 61 18.55 3.93 -6.04
C THR A 61 18.80 2.56 -5.41
N GLN A 62 17.73 1.80 -5.16
CA GLN A 62 17.82 0.45 -4.59
C GLN A 62 18.15 -0.64 -5.62
N LYS A 63 18.25 -0.28 -6.92
CA LYS A 63 18.47 -1.21 -8.04
C LYS A 63 17.45 -2.35 -8.07
N VAL A 64 16.19 -2.03 -7.80
CA VAL A 64 15.08 -3.01 -7.86
C VAL A 64 14.06 -2.61 -8.92
N ASP A 65 13.38 -3.62 -9.45
CA ASP A 65 12.32 -3.46 -10.44
C ASP A 65 10.95 -3.41 -9.75
N LEU A 66 10.07 -2.54 -10.23
CA LEU A 66 8.70 -2.37 -9.73
C LEU A 66 7.68 -3.02 -10.66
N ASN A 67 8.11 -3.88 -11.59
CA ASN A 67 7.20 -4.70 -12.37
C ASN A 67 6.20 -5.44 -11.47
N ARG A 68 4.91 -5.31 -11.79
CA ARG A 68 3.77 -5.86 -11.04
C ARG A 68 3.58 -5.26 -9.63
N VAL A 69 4.24 -4.15 -9.32
CA VAL A 69 3.96 -3.33 -8.14
C VAL A 69 3.08 -2.15 -8.57
N MET A 70 1.91 -2.01 -7.95
CA MET A 70 1.04 -0.85 -8.17
C MET A 70 1.58 0.34 -7.38
N LEU A 71 1.72 1.49 -8.03
CA LEU A 71 2.07 2.75 -7.39
C LEU A 71 0.83 3.62 -7.35
N LEU A 72 0.47 4.10 -6.17
CA LEU A 72 -0.73 4.90 -5.98
C LEU A 72 -0.42 6.11 -5.11
N ASP A 73 -0.78 7.29 -5.58
CA ASP A 73 -0.74 8.51 -4.78
C ASP A 73 -2.04 8.64 -3.97
N PRO A 74 -2.02 8.68 -2.63
CA PRO A 74 -3.21 8.87 -1.81
C PRO A 74 -3.94 10.20 -2.07
N VAL A 75 -3.22 11.21 -2.58
CA VAL A 75 -3.78 12.54 -2.88
C VAL A 75 -4.57 12.53 -4.19
N GLU A 76 -4.11 11.78 -5.19
CA GLU A 76 -4.71 11.68 -6.52
C GLU A 76 -5.44 10.34 -6.75
N GLY A 77 -5.65 9.57 -5.69
CA GLY A 77 -6.22 8.23 -5.76
C GLY A 77 -7.67 8.25 -6.24
N GLN A 78 -7.99 7.43 -7.24
CA GLN A 78 -9.34 7.28 -7.80
C GLN A 78 -10.41 6.90 -6.75
N ASP A 79 -10.02 6.19 -5.69
CA ASP A 79 -10.94 5.73 -4.65
C ASP A 79 -11.22 6.82 -3.60
N ARG A 80 -10.56 8.00 -3.68
CA ARG A 80 -10.74 9.10 -2.72
C ARG A 80 -12.20 9.47 -2.53
N GLN A 81 -12.96 9.61 -3.61
CA GLN A 81 -14.35 10.06 -3.51
C GLN A 81 -15.19 9.05 -2.73
N MET A 82 -15.00 7.75 -3.01
CA MET A 82 -15.64 6.66 -2.26
C MET A 82 -15.26 6.70 -0.77
N PHE A 83 -13.97 6.92 -0.46
CA PHE A 83 -13.50 7.02 0.92
C PHE A 83 -14.04 8.24 1.65
N LYS A 84 -14.20 9.39 0.98
CA LYS A 84 -14.84 10.58 1.54
C LYS A 84 -16.28 10.29 1.94
N ASP A 85 -17.03 9.62 1.05
CA ASP A 85 -18.43 9.33 1.28
C ASP A 85 -18.62 8.33 2.42
N PHE A 86 -17.73 7.34 2.53
CA PHE A 86 -17.66 6.43 3.68
C PHE A 86 -17.36 7.15 5.00
N LEU A 87 -16.34 8.01 5.05
CA LEU A 87 -15.98 8.73 6.27
C LEU A 87 -17.10 9.70 6.72
N ARG A 88 -17.84 10.29 5.76
CA ARG A 88 -19.03 11.10 6.06
C ARG A 88 -20.15 10.27 6.69
N SER A 89 -20.41 9.06 6.20
CA SER A 89 -21.47 8.22 6.77
C SER A 89 -21.13 7.73 8.18
N GLU A 90 -19.86 7.39 8.43
CA GLU A 90 -19.40 6.95 9.76
C GLU A 90 -19.42 8.06 10.82
N ALA A 91 -19.34 9.33 10.41
CA ALA A 91 -19.31 10.47 11.33
C ALA A 91 -20.63 10.72 12.09
N GLY A 92 -21.71 10.01 11.74
CA GLY A 92 -22.89 9.83 12.60
C GLY A 92 -23.58 11.12 13.06
N GLY A 93 -23.58 12.17 12.23
CA GLY A 93 -24.19 13.48 12.55
C GLY A 93 -23.19 14.57 12.97
N SER A 94 -21.92 14.19 13.22
CA SER A 94 -20.81 15.15 13.35
C SER A 94 -20.51 15.72 11.96
N LYS A 95 -20.67 17.03 11.77
CA LYS A 95 -20.22 17.70 10.53
C LYS A 95 -18.69 17.76 10.50
N LEU A 96 -18.03 16.65 10.17
CA LEU A 96 -16.63 16.69 9.76
C LEU A 96 -16.54 17.62 8.56
N LYS A 97 -15.66 18.62 8.63
CA LYS A 97 -15.43 19.52 7.50
C LYS A 97 -14.77 18.72 6.39
N LEU A 98 -15.13 19.01 5.14
CA LEU A 98 -14.54 18.34 3.97
C LEU A 98 -13.02 18.44 3.96
N SER A 99 -12.48 19.59 4.36
CA SER A 99 -11.04 19.79 4.52
C SER A 99 -10.40 18.79 5.48
N GLN A 100 -11.04 18.49 6.62
CA GLN A 100 -10.50 17.52 7.58
C GLN A 100 -10.48 16.11 7.01
N ILE A 101 -11.50 15.73 6.24
CA ILE A 101 -11.54 14.43 5.55
C ILE A 101 -10.46 14.39 4.46
N ASP A 102 -10.28 15.49 3.71
CA ASP A 102 -9.25 15.59 2.68
C ASP A 102 -7.83 15.47 3.26
N ASP A 103 -7.56 16.15 4.36
CA ASP A 103 -6.28 16.07 5.09
C ASP A 103 -6.05 14.65 5.62
N THR A 104 -7.09 14.06 6.21
CA THR A 104 -7.04 12.68 6.75
C THR A 104 -6.75 11.66 5.66
N LEU A 105 -7.38 11.77 4.49
CA LEU A 105 -7.15 10.87 3.35
C LEU A 105 -5.80 11.11 2.65
N SER A 106 -5.14 12.23 2.92
CA SER A 106 -3.80 12.48 2.41
C SER A 106 -2.73 11.71 3.20
N ASP A 107 -3.06 11.22 4.40
CA ASP A 107 -2.21 10.28 5.14
C ASP A 107 -2.22 8.90 4.45
N PRO A 108 -1.08 8.39 3.95
CA PRO A 108 -1.00 7.08 3.32
C PRO A 108 -1.44 5.93 4.23
N ILE A 109 -1.27 6.04 5.56
CA ILE A 109 -1.67 5.00 6.50
C ILE A 109 -3.20 4.90 6.54
N VAL A 110 -3.88 6.04 6.61
CA VAL A 110 -5.34 6.08 6.63
C VAL A 110 -5.89 5.61 5.28
N TYR A 111 -5.36 6.13 4.18
CA TYR A 111 -5.77 5.72 2.83
C TYR A 111 -5.58 4.21 2.64
N GLY A 112 -4.42 3.68 3.00
CA GLY A 112 -4.12 2.26 2.91
C GLY A 112 -5.02 1.38 3.78
N THR A 113 -5.43 1.87 4.95
CA THR A 113 -6.40 1.17 5.82
C THR A 113 -7.76 1.06 5.14
N LEU A 114 -8.23 2.14 4.50
CA LEU A 114 -9.51 2.15 3.80
C LEU A 114 -9.51 1.28 2.53
N MET A 115 -8.36 1.15 1.86
CA MET A 115 -8.22 0.22 0.73
C MET A 115 -8.48 -1.24 1.10
N LEU A 116 -8.27 -1.62 2.36
CA LEU A 116 -8.34 -3.00 2.85
C LEU A 116 -9.68 -3.38 3.48
N ARG A 117 -10.63 -2.45 3.54
CA ARG A 117 -12.00 -2.73 3.98
C ARG A 117 -12.76 -3.62 3.00
#